data_AF-A0A7Y5CVU1-F1
#
_entry.id   AF-A0A7Y5CVU1-F1
#
_cell.length_a   1.000
_cell.length_b   1.000
_cell.length_c   1.000
_cell.angle_alpha   90.00
_cell.angle_beta   90.00
_cell.angle_gamma   90.00
#
_symmetry.space_group_name_H-M   'P 1'
#
loop_
_entity.id
_entity.type
_entity.pdbx_description
1 polymer ?
#
loop_
_entity_poly.entity_id
_entity_poly.type
_entity_poly.pdbx_seq_one_letter_code
_entity_poly.pdbx_strand_id
1 'polypeptide(L)'
;MTISPAKLSEPDIVEAVKLSRELADLSNAIGKPIPHRLLINEVSPLFPTYQRAAIADIARSGMQRFDTMLTERAAYAEIFMSGNPPHYADQSRDPVRKAVVELDMLAREVCDLLFPAQHKEAA
;
A
#
# COMPACT_ATOMS: atom_id res chain seq x y z
N MET A 1 10.52 4.40 -8.48
CA MET A 1 9.61 4.51 -7.32
C MET A 1 9.90 3.37 -6.38
N THR A 2 9.84 3.60 -5.08
CA THR A 2 9.92 2.59 -4.03
C THR A 2 8.58 2.51 -3.31
N ILE A 3 8.15 1.30 -2.98
CA ILE A 3 6.96 1.04 -2.16
C ILE A 3 7.42 0.22 -0.96
N SER A 4 7.07 0.65 0.24
CA SER A 4 7.34 -0.09 1.47
C SER A 4 6.03 -0.58 2.05
N PRO A 5 5.79 -1.90 2.13
CA PRO A 5 4.68 -2.44 2.90
C PRO A 5 4.96 -2.31 4.40
N ALA A 6 3.95 -1.97 5.19
CA ALA A 6 4.01 -1.94 6.65
C ALA A 6 2.64 -2.28 7.26
N LYS A 7 2.64 -3.10 8.32
CA LYS A 7 1.43 -3.34 9.10
C LYS A 7 1.12 -2.15 9.98
N LEU A 8 -0.11 -2.08 10.48
CA LEU A 8 -0.51 -1.11 11.53
C LEU A 8 -0.05 -1.57 12.91
N SER A 9 1.25 -1.79 13.05
CA SER A 9 1.95 -2.04 14.31
C SER A 9 2.91 -0.89 14.58
N GLU A 10 3.13 -0.55 15.85
CA GLU A 10 4.11 0.46 16.23
C GLU A 10 5.52 0.17 15.68
N PRO A 11 6.10 -1.05 15.81
CA PRO A 11 7.44 -1.30 15.29
C PRO A 11 7.52 -1.14 13.76
N ASP A 12 6.54 -1.62 13.00
CA ASP A 12 6.54 -1.49 11.54
C ASP A 12 6.47 -0.02 11.11
N ILE A 13 5.66 0.79 11.79
CA ILE A 13 5.51 2.22 11.49
C ILE A 13 6.81 2.97 11.80
N VAL A 14 7.44 2.68 12.93
CA VAL A 14 8.73 3.29 13.31
C VAL A 14 9.79 2.98 12.25
N GLU A 15 9.90 1.72 11.81
CA GLU A 15 10.86 1.34 10.77
C GLU A 15 10.53 1.95 9.40
N ALA A 16 9.25 2.02 9.02
CA ALA A 16 8.84 2.70 7.80
C ALA A 16 9.25 4.18 7.80
N VAL A 17 9.12 4.87 8.94
CA VAL A 17 9.52 6.30 9.08
C VAL A 17 11.02 6.47 8.95
N LYS A 18 11.81 5.56 9.55
CA LYS A 18 13.27 5.57 9.39
C LYS A 18 13.66 5.39 7.92
N LEU A 19 13.11 4.36 7.26
CA LEU A 19 13.38 4.08 5.84
C LEU A 19 13.02 5.27 4.94
N SER A 20 11.89 5.94 5.19
CA SER A 20 11.49 7.12 4.42
C SER A 20 12.52 8.27 4.53
N ARG A 21 13.10 8.49 5.72
CA ARG A 21 14.17 9.49 5.91
C ARG A 21 15.45 9.09 5.19
N GLU A 22 15.86 7.83 5.31
CA GLU A 22 17.06 7.31 4.63
C GLU A 22 16.93 7.42 3.10
N LEU A 23 15.74 7.17 2.55
CA LEU A 23 15.47 7.36 1.13
C LEU A 23 15.53 8.83 0.71
N ALA A 24 15.08 9.75 1.56
CA ALA A 24 15.19 11.19 1.32
C ALA A 24 16.66 11.65 1.32
N ASP A 25 17.46 11.18 2.28
CA ASP A 25 18.88 11.47 2.37
C ASP A 25 19.64 10.90 1.15
N LEU A 26 19.31 9.66 0.75
CA LEU A 26 19.86 9.05 -0.46
C LEU A 26 19.49 9.84 -1.71
N SER A 27 18.22 10.23 -1.84
CA SER A 27 17.72 11.08 -2.94
C SER A 27 18.51 12.39 -3.05
N ASN A 28 18.81 13.02 -1.92
CA ASN A 28 19.62 14.24 -1.86
C ASN A 28 21.08 13.97 -2.27
N ALA A 29 21.68 12.88 -1.78
CA ALA A 29 23.06 12.51 -2.08
C ALA A 29 23.27 12.19 -3.57
N ILE A 30 22.31 11.53 -4.22
CA ILE A 30 22.39 11.20 -5.66
C ILE A 30 21.89 12.34 -6.57
N GLY A 31 21.31 13.41 -6.00
CA GLY A 31 20.76 14.53 -6.76
C GLY A 31 19.57 14.17 -7.66
N LYS A 32 18.84 13.09 -7.35
CA LYS A 32 17.70 12.60 -8.14
C LYS A 32 16.55 12.19 -7.22
N PRO A 33 15.32 12.68 -7.45
CA PRO A 33 14.17 12.30 -6.63
C PRO A 33 13.92 10.80 -6.68
N ILE A 34 13.74 10.18 -5.51
CA ILE A 34 13.26 8.81 -5.36
C ILE A 34 11.83 8.88 -4.82
N PRO A 35 10.80 8.72 -5.68
CA PRO A 35 9.42 8.68 -5.21
C PRO A 35 9.22 7.48 -4.28
N HIS A 36 8.78 7.72 -3.05
CA HIS A 36 8.54 6.71 -2.03
C HIS A 36 7.12 6.82 -1.49
N ARG A 37 6.44 5.68 -1.32
CA ARG A 37 5.10 5.59 -0.72
C ARG A 37 5.01 4.41 0.24
N LEU A 38 4.35 4.63 1.37
CA LEU A 38 3.96 3.57 2.30
C LEU A 38 2.69 2.86 1.82
N LEU A 39 2.71 1.54 1.76
CA LEU A 39 1.54 0.69 1.56
C LEU A 39 1.16 0.05 2.90
N ILE A 40 -0.03 0.38 3.41
CA ILE A 40 -0.52 -0.28 4.62
C ILE A 40 -1.10 -1.65 4.24
N ASN A 41 -0.53 -2.71 4.79
CA ASN A 41 -0.97 -4.08 4.55
C ASN A 41 -1.43 -4.77 5.84
N GLU A 42 -2.15 -5.89 5.67
CA GLU A 42 -2.69 -6.70 6.75
C GLU A 42 -3.56 -5.90 7.73
N VAL A 43 -4.37 -4.97 7.19
CA VAL A 43 -5.33 -4.22 7.99
C VAL A 43 -6.41 -5.18 8.49
N SER A 44 -6.78 -5.09 9.77
CA SER A 44 -7.84 -5.94 10.29
C SER A 44 -9.17 -5.53 9.67
N PRO A 45 -10.02 -6.47 9.21
CA PRO A 45 -11.36 -6.14 8.71
C PRO A 45 -12.24 -5.42 9.74
N LEU A 46 -11.98 -5.63 11.04
CA LEU A 46 -12.69 -4.97 12.15
C LEU A 46 -12.19 -3.54 12.38
N PHE A 47 -11.03 -3.21 11.82
CA PHE A 47 -10.36 -1.92 11.91
C PHE A 47 -10.40 -1.33 13.32
N PRO A 48 -9.77 -1.97 14.32
CA PRO A 48 -9.88 -1.57 15.72
C PRO A 48 -9.28 -0.18 16.00
N THR A 49 -9.59 0.37 17.17
CA THR A 49 -9.21 1.75 17.53
C THR A 49 -7.70 2.00 17.51
N TYR A 50 -6.89 1.01 17.88
CA TYR A 50 -5.43 1.15 17.81
C TYR A 50 -4.93 1.31 16.36
N GLN A 51 -5.54 0.62 15.38
CA GLN A 51 -5.20 0.76 13.97
C GLN A 51 -5.58 2.15 13.44
N ARG A 52 -6.73 2.69 13.89
CA ARG A 52 -7.12 4.08 13.59
C ARG A 52 -6.14 5.11 14.17
N ALA A 53 -5.69 4.91 15.41
CA ALA A 53 -4.70 5.77 16.04
C ALA A 53 -3.37 5.72 15.27
N ALA A 54 -2.90 4.52 14.91
CA ALA A 54 -1.70 4.32 14.11
C ALA A 54 -1.75 5.05 12.75
N ILE A 55 -2.89 5.00 12.05
CA ILE A 55 -3.09 5.77 10.81
C ILE A 55 -2.99 7.28 11.04
N ALA A 56 -3.58 7.78 12.13
CA ALA A 56 -3.49 9.20 12.48
C ALA A 56 -2.04 9.61 12.79
N ASP A 57 -1.26 8.73 13.40
CA ASP A 57 0.14 8.97 13.74
C ASP A 57 1.02 9.01 12.48
N ILE A 58 0.80 8.08 11.54
CA ILE A 58 1.42 8.09 10.21
C ILE A 58 1.11 9.41 9.50
N ALA A 59 -0.15 9.86 9.49
CA ALA A 59 -0.53 11.11 8.86
C ALA A 59 0.21 12.33 9.47
N ARG A 60 0.38 12.36 10.80
CA ARG A 60 1.14 13.43 11.49
C ARG A 60 2.64 13.40 11.20
N SER A 61 3.20 12.25 10.84
CA SER A 61 4.62 12.13 10.48
C SER A 61 4.98 12.81 9.14
N GLY A 62 3.99 13.16 8.32
CA GLY A 62 4.19 13.69 6.97
C GLY A 62 4.55 12.62 5.93
N MET A 63 4.57 11.34 6.32
CA MET A 63 4.82 10.25 5.40
C MET A 63 3.72 10.12 4.37
N GLN A 64 4.13 10.07 3.11
CA GLN A 64 3.24 9.81 1.99
C GLN A 64 2.88 8.32 1.93
N ARG A 65 1.57 8.03 1.95
CA ARG A 65 1.03 6.67 1.77
C ARG A 65 0.14 6.57 0.54
N PHE A 66 -0.18 5.34 0.15
CA PHE A 66 -1.34 5.05 -0.69
C PHE A 66 -2.63 5.26 0.09
N ASP A 67 -3.70 5.67 -0.59
CA ASP A 67 -5.03 5.74 -0.01
C ASP A 67 -5.60 4.34 0.20
N THR A 68 -5.38 3.45 -0.76
CA THR A 68 -5.68 2.03 -0.67
C THR A 68 -4.86 1.36 0.43
N MET A 69 -5.55 0.57 1.25
CA MET A 69 -4.95 -0.31 2.25
C MET A 69 -5.33 -1.75 1.92
N LEU A 70 -4.41 -2.69 2.11
CA LEU A 70 -4.68 -4.11 1.90
C LEU A 70 -5.16 -4.74 3.21
N THR A 71 -6.39 -5.24 3.19
CA THR A 71 -6.98 -5.91 4.35
C THR A 71 -6.41 -7.32 4.49
N GLU A 72 -6.28 -7.83 5.71
CA GLU A 72 -6.00 -9.25 5.92
C GLU A 72 -7.16 -10.10 5.37
N ARG A 73 -6.87 -10.94 4.36
CA ARG A 73 -7.87 -11.77 3.67
C ARG A 73 -7.29 -13.15 3.35
N ALA A 74 -8.12 -14.19 3.51
CA ALA A 74 -7.79 -15.56 3.11
C ALA A 74 -7.43 -15.66 1.61
N ALA A 75 -8.06 -14.83 0.77
CA ALA A 75 -7.76 -14.77 -0.66
C ALA A 75 -6.29 -14.46 -0.96
N TYR A 76 -5.58 -13.71 -0.09
CA TYR A 76 -4.15 -13.47 -0.25
C TYR A 76 -3.30 -14.68 0.16
N ALA A 77 -3.73 -15.46 1.16
CA ALA A 77 -3.05 -16.70 1.54
C ALA A 77 -3.20 -17.79 0.46
N GLU A 78 -4.33 -17.82 -0.24
CA GLU A 78 -4.58 -18.75 -1.35
C GLU A 78 -3.65 -18.52 -2.56
N ILE A 79 -3.13 -17.30 -2.73
CA ILE A 79 -2.09 -16.98 -3.75
C ILE A 79 -0.85 -17.83 -3.49
N PHE A 80 -0.46 -18.01 -2.23
CA PHE A 80 0.74 -18.79 -1.88
C PHE A 80 0.60 -20.26 -2.29
N MET A 81 -0.61 -20.80 -2.26
CA MET A 81 -0.88 -22.19 -2.66
C MET A 81 -1.01 -22.36 -4.18
N SER A 82 -1.64 -21.38 -4.85
CA SER A 82 -1.98 -21.50 -6.27
C SER A 82 -0.96 -20.85 -7.22
N GLY A 83 -0.11 -19.97 -6.72
CA GLY A 83 0.79 -19.12 -7.52
C GLY A 83 0.06 -18.05 -8.35
N ASN A 84 -1.27 -17.98 -8.29
CA ASN A 84 -2.07 -17.08 -9.08
C ASN A 84 -2.63 -15.93 -8.24
N PRO A 85 -2.69 -14.70 -8.76
CA PRO A 85 -3.33 -13.60 -8.06
C PRO A 85 -4.85 -13.81 -7.95
N PRO A 86 -5.54 -13.11 -7.03
CA PRO A 86 -6.97 -13.30 -6.77
C PRO A 86 -7.86 -13.12 -8.01
N HIS A 87 -7.38 -12.40 -9.03
CA HIS A 87 -8.06 -12.24 -10.33
C HIS A 87 -8.37 -13.58 -11.03
N TYR A 88 -7.57 -14.62 -10.79
CA TYR A 88 -7.76 -15.95 -11.39
C TYR A 88 -8.48 -16.94 -10.46
N ALA A 89 -8.80 -16.54 -9.23
CA ALA A 89 -9.58 -17.35 -8.31
C ALA A 89 -11.09 -17.18 -8.57
N ASP A 90 -11.91 -17.99 -7.90
CA ASP A 90 -13.38 -17.86 -7.99
C ASP A 90 -13.86 -16.53 -7.38
N GLN A 91 -14.12 -15.55 -8.25
CA GLN A 91 -14.58 -14.21 -7.87
C GLN A 91 -16.04 -14.17 -7.39
N SER A 92 -16.78 -15.28 -7.43
CA SER A 92 -18.10 -15.36 -6.78
C SER A 92 -17.98 -15.23 -5.26
N ARG A 93 -16.84 -15.66 -4.70
CA ARG A 93 -16.50 -15.59 -3.27
C ARG A 93 -16.21 -14.15 -2.86
N ASP A 94 -16.94 -13.66 -1.86
CA ASP A 94 -16.81 -12.27 -1.37
C ASP A 94 -15.37 -11.87 -0.96
N PRO A 95 -14.57 -12.70 -0.26
CA PRO A 95 -13.19 -12.36 0.06
C PRO A 95 -12.29 -12.16 -1.16
N VAL A 96 -12.51 -12.96 -2.23
CA VAL A 96 -11.73 -12.88 -3.47
C VAL A 96 -12.10 -11.60 -4.22
N ARG A 97 -13.40 -11.34 -4.42
CA ARG A 97 -13.88 -10.12 -5.08
C ARG A 97 -13.36 -8.85 -4.40
N LYS A 98 -13.38 -8.80 -3.06
CA LYS A 98 -12.85 -7.65 -2.32
C LYS A 98 -11.34 -7.49 -2.47
N ALA A 99 -10.59 -8.60 -2.48
CA ALA A 99 -9.15 -8.57 -2.73
C ALA A 99 -8.81 -8.06 -4.14
N VAL A 100 -9.56 -8.51 -5.17
CA VAL A 100 -9.42 -8.01 -6.55
C VAL A 100 -9.62 -6.50 -6.60
N VAL A 101 -10.71 -6.01 -5.98
CA VAL A 101 -11.03 -4.58 -5.92
C VAL A 101 -9.92 -3.77 -5.21
N GLU A 102 -9.38 -4.25 -4.10
CA GLU A 102 -8.24 -3.61 -3.41
C GLU A 102 -6.98 -3.56 -4.30
N LEU A 103 -6.64 -4.66 -4.97
CA LEU A 103 -5.47 -4.73 -5.85
C LEU A 103 -5.62 -3.81 -7.08
N ASP A 104 -6.81 -3.74 -7.66
CA ASP A 104 -7.09 -2.88 -8.82
C ASP A 104 -7.00 -1.39 -8.43
N MET A 105 -7.48 -1.01 -7.25
CA MET A 105 -7.33 0.37 -6.75
C MET A 105 -5.86 0.71 -6.49
N LEU A 106 -5.11 -0.20 -5.85
CA LEU A 106 -3.67 0.00 -5.61
C LEU A 106 -2.90 0.11 -6.94
N ALA A 107 -3.18 -0.77 -7.90
CA ALA A 107 -2.56 -0.73 -9.22
C ALA A 107 -2.83 0.60 -9.93
N ARG A 108 -4.07 1.11 -9.82
CA ARG A 108 -4.43 2.43 -10.35
C ARG A 108 -3.63 3.55 -9.71
N GLU A 109 -3.55 3.60 -8.38
CA GLU A 109 -2.75 4.62 -7.68
C GLU A 109 -1.26 4.56 -8.08
N VAL A 110 -0.71 3.36 -8.23
CA VAL A 110 0.67 3.17 -8.71
C VAL A 110 0.84 3.70 -10.13
N CYS A 111 -0.09 3.39 -11.04
CA CYS A 111 -0.08 3.90 -12.41
C CYS A 111 -0.19 5.44 -12.45
N ASP A 112 -1.08 6.04 -11.65
CA ASP A 112 -1.26 7.49 -11.57
C ASP A 112 0.02 8.20 -11.10
N LEU A 113 0.78 7.59 -10.17
CA LEU A 113 2.05 8.12 -9.68
C LEU A 113 3.20 7.95 -10.69
N LEU A 114 3.23 6.86 -11.46
CA LEU A 114 4.28 6.59 -12.44
C LEU A 114 4.05 7.33 -13.76
N PHE A 115 2.78 7.53 -14.16
CA PHE A 115 2.39 8.06 -15.47
C PHE A 115 1.37 9.23 -15.37
N PRO A 116 1.69 10.31 -14.63
CA PRO A 116 0.73 11.38 -14.33
C PRO A 116 0.21 12.16 -15.56
N ALA A 117 0.89 12.07 -16.71
CA ALA A 117 0.51 12.78 -17.94
C ALA A 117 -0.55 12.05 -18.79
N GLN A 118 -0.64 10.71 -18.71
CA GLN A 118 -1.51 9.93 -19.60
C GLN A 118 -3.00 9.98 -19.21
N HIS A 119 -3.34 10.39 -17.98
CA HIS A 119 -4.73 10.48 -17.52
C HIS A 119 -5.40 11.84 -17.77
N LYS A 120 -4.67 12.88 -18.20
CA LYS A 120 -5.27 14.19 -18.54
C LYS A 120 -5.91 14.24 -19.93
N GLU A 121 -5.56 13.32 -20.83
CA GLU A 121 -6.08 13.30 -22.21
C GLU A 121 -7.31 12.38 -22.39
N ALA A 122 -7.70 11.64 -21.36
CA ALA A 122 -8.81 10.67 -21.41
C ALA A 122 -10.01 11.05 -20.52
N ALA A 123 -10.06 12.28 -20.00
CA ALA A 123 -11.13 12.82 -19.16
C ALA A 123 -11.85 13.99 -19.82
#